data_AF-A0A7W1RBN4-F1
#
_entry.id   AF-A0A7W1RBN4-F1
#
_cell.length_a   1.000
_cell.length_b   1.000
_cell.length_c   1.000
_cell.angle_alpha   90.00
_cell.angle_beta   90.00
_cell.angle_gamma   90.00
#
_symmetry.space_group_name_H-M   'P 1'
#
loop_
_entity.id
_entity.type
_entity.pdbx_description
1 polymer ?
#
loop_
_entity_poly.entity_id
_entity_poly.type
_entity_poly.pdbx_seq_one_letter_code
_entity_poly.pdbx_strand_id
1 'polypeptide(L)' 'MKDLIGGVPGFASYAAFRSGEGGMTVTVCQDKAGTDESSRRAAEWVKDNISTDVSPPAITEGDTVLAF' A
#
# COMPACT_ATOMS: atom_id res chain seq x y z
N MET A 1 4.00 -6.35 7.68
CA MET A 1 4.07 -5.80 6.29
C MET A 1 4.43 -6.86 5.27
N LYS A 2 5.53 -7.62 5.48
CA LYS A 2 5.97 -8.68 4.58
C LYS A 2 4.88 -9.72 4.27
N ASP A 3 4.08 -10.11 5.25
CA ASP A 3 2.99 -11.08 5.00
C ASP A 3 1.67 -10.40 4.60
N LEU A 4 1.39 -9.19 5.13
CA LEU A 4 0.16 -8.45 4.82
C LEU A 4 0.11 -8.00 3.36
N ILE A 5 1.12 -7.23 2.95
CA ILE A 5 1.22 -6.62 1.61
C ILE A 5 2.08 -7.49 0.69
N GLY A 6 3.19 -8.03 1.20
CA GLY A 6 4.03 -8.93 0.41
C GLY A 6 3.39 -10.29 0.10
N GLY A 7 2.30 -10.65 0.78
CA GLY A 7 1.48 -11.83 0.47
C GLY A 7 0.37 -11.57 -0.56
N VAL A 8 0.36 -10.41 -1.23
CA VAL A 8 -0.59 -10.13 -2.31
C VAL A 8 -0.12 -10.83 -3.59
N PRO A 9 -0.97 -11.61 -4.29
CA PRO A 9 -0.61 -12.17 -5.59
C PRO A 9 -0.14 -11.08 -6.57
N GLY A 10 1.00 -11.30 -7.21
CA GLY A 10 1.60 -10.32 -8.13
C GLY A 10 2.33 -9.17 -7.44
N PHE A 11 2.55 -9.21 -6.12
CA PHE A 11 3.37 -8.21 -5.42
C PHE A 11 4.81 -8.17 -5.97
N ALA A 12 5.28 -6.98 -6.33
CA ALA A 12 6.63 -6.75 -6.84
C ALA A 12 7.50 -6.00 -5.82
N SER A 13 7.02 -4.88 -5.28
CA SER A 13 7.80 -4.09 -4.32
C SER A 13 6.93 -3.22 -3.41
N TYR A 14 7.52 -2.85 -2.27
CA TYR A 14 6.95 -1.92 -1.30
C TYR A 14 8.03 -0.99 -0.78
N ALA A 15 7.75 0.31 -0.78
CA ALA A 15 8.60 1.32 -0.16
C ALA A 15 7.77 2.22 0.75
N ALA A 16 8.35 2.61 1.88
CA ALA A 16 7.74 3.56 2.80
C ALA A 16 8.69 4.74 3.00
N PHE A 17 8.13 5.94 2.87
CA PHE A 17 8.82 7.21 2.98
C PHE A 17 8.22 7.98 4.15
N ARG A 18 9.06 8.41 5.09
CA ARG A 18 8.66 9.34 6.14
C ARG A 18 8.83 10.76 5.63
N SER A 19 7.81 11.58 5.77
CA SER A 19 7.86 13.03 5.56
C SER A 19 7.70 13.75 6.90
N GLY A 20 7.98 15.06 6.94
CA GLY A 20 7.91 15.83 8.19
C GLY A 20 6.51 15.82 8.84
N GLU A 21 5.45 15.82 8.01
CA GLU A 21 4.06 15.88 8.46
C GLU A 21 3.34 14.52 8.37
N GLY A 22 4.00 13.47 7.89
CA GLY A 22 3.36 12.17 7.71
C GLY A 22 4.24 11.13 7.03
N GLY A 23 3.62 10.36 6.15
CA GLY A 23 4.33 9.35 5.38
C GLY A 23 3.58 9.01 4.10
N MET A 24 4.32 8.45 3.15
CA MET A 24 3.80 7.93 1.90
C MET A 24 4.35 6.53 1.71
N THR A 25 3.54 5.66 1.12
CA THR A 25 3.97 4.32 0.74
C THR A 25 3.73 4.12 -0.73
N VAL A 26 4.62 3.41 -1.40
CA VAL A 26 4.47 3.03 -2.79
C VAL A 26 4.45 1.51 -2.84
N THR A 27 3.40 0.96 -3.44
CA THR A 27 3.25 -0.48 -3.68
C THR A 27 3.21 -0.70 -5.18
N VAL A 28 4.04 -1.62 -5.67
CA VAL A 28 4.01 -2.04 -7.07
C VAL A 28 3.55 -3.50 -7.12
N CYS A 29 2.52 -3.75 -7.92
CA CYS A 29 2.04 -5.09 -8.24
C CYS A 29 2.05 -5.29 -9.76
N GLN A 30 1.90 -6.53 -10.19
CA GLN A 30 1.87 -6.91 -11.61
C GLN A 30 0.73 -6.22 -12.38
N ASP A 31 -0.39 -5.97 -11.71
CA ASP A 31 -1.55 -5.28 -12.26
C ASP A 31 -2.31 -4.49 -11.18
N LYS A 32 -3.33 -3.75 -11.62
CA LYS A 32 -4.21 -2.96 -10.76
C LYS A 32 -4.94 -3.82 -9.73
N ALA A 33 -5.33 -5.04 -10.07
CA ALA A 33 -6.04 -5.91 -9.12
C ALA A 33 -5.16 -6.21 -7.90
N GLY A 34 -3.86 -6.38 -8.10
CA GLY A 34 -2.89 -6.50 -7.01
C GLY A 34 -2.80 -5.25 -6.13
N THR A 35 -2.74 -4.05 -6.70
CA THR A 35 -2.68 -2.80 -5.90
C THR A 35 -3.98 -2.51 -5.17
N ASP A 36 -5.12 -2.87 -5.76
CA ASP A 36 -6.44 -2.74 -5.15
C ASP A 36 -6.57 -3.69 -3.94
N GLU A 37 -6.14 -4.95 -4.08
CA GLU A 37 -6.11 -5.93 -2.99
C GLU A 37 -5.15 -5.51 -1.86
N SER A 38 -3.97 -4.99 -2.20
CA SER A 38 -3.05 -4.41 -1.22
C SER A 38 -3.72 -3.31 -0.40
N SER A 39 -4.44 -2.39 -1.06
CA SER A 39 -5.13 -1.28 -0.41
C SER A 39 -6.26 -1.77 0.49
N ARG A 40 -7.05 -2.76 0.05
CA ARG A 40 -8.09 -3.41 0.86
C ARG A 40 -7.52 -4.03 2.13
N ARG A 41 -6.47 -4.83 2.02
CA ARG A 41 -5.81 -5.48 3.17
C ARG A 41 -5.23 -4.47 4.16
N ALA A 42 -4.63 -3.39 3.66
CA ALA A 42 -4.11 -2.31 4.51
C ALA A 42 -5.24 -1.62 5.29
N ALA A 43 -6.35 -1.30 4.61
CA ALA A 43 -7.51 -0.68 5.25
C ALA A 43 -8.14 -1.57 6.33
N GLU A 44 -8.29 -2.88 6.05
CA GLU A 44 -8.77 -3.86 7.03
C GLU A 44 -7.83 -3.96 8.24
N TRP A 45 -6.52 -4.04 8.00
CA TRP A 45 -5.55 -4.06 9.08
C TRP A 45 -5.64 -2.80 9.95
N VAL A 46 -5.78 -1.61 9.35
CA VAL A 46 -5.95 -0.37 10.11
C VAL A 46 -7.21 -0.43 10.98
N LYS A 47 -8.34 -0.86 10.41
CA LYS A 47 -9.61 -1.00 11.13
C LYS A 47 -9.51 -1.93 12.33
N ASP A 48 -8.79 -3.04 12.17
CA ASP A 48 -8.69 -4.07 13.20
C ASP A 48 -7.62 -3.78 14.27
N ASN A 49 -6.62 -2.95 13.96
CA ASN A 49 -5.43 -2.77 14.81
C ASN A 49 -5.27 -1.35 15.36
N ILE A 50 -5.95 -0.35 14.78
CA ILE A 50 -5.84 1.05 15.18
C ILE A 50 -7.16 1.51 15.79
N SER A 51 -7.14 1.85 17.07
CA SER A 51 -8.32 2.29 17.82
C SER A 51 -8.68 3.77 17.63
N THR A 52 -7.80 4.53 16.99
CA THR A 52 -7.97 5.97 16.75
C THR A 52 -8.52 6.18 15.35
N ASP A 53 -9.51 7.07 15.23
CA ASP A 53 -10.04 7.45 13.93
C ASP A 53 -8.96 8.22 13.14
N VAL A 54 -8.66 7.71 11.96
CA VAL A 54 -7.64 8.27 11.06
C VAL A 54 -8.30 8.54 9.72
N SER A 55 -8.08 9.75 9.19
CA SER A 55 -8.59 10.08 7.86
C SER A 55 -7.97 9.14 6.81
N PRO A 56 -8.75 8.67 5.82
CA PRO A 56 -8.21 7.87 4.74
C PRO A 56 -7.06 8.59 4.04
N PRO A 57 -5.99 7.87 3.68
CA PRO A 57 -4.91 8.47 2.89
C PRO A 57 -5.41 8.81 1.48
N ALA A 58 -4.77 9.79 0.84
CA ALA A 58 -4.93 9.97 -0.59
C ALA A 58 -4.26 8.80 -1.34
N ILE A 59 -4.99 8.20 -2.29
CA ILE A 59 -4.46 7.13 -3.15
C ILE A 59 -4.23 7.71 -4.54
N THR A 60 -3.03 7.49 -5.08
CA THR A 60 -2.66 7.85 -6.46
C THR A 60 -2.17 6.60 -7.16
N GLU A 61 -2.58 6.43 -8.42
CA GLU A 61 -2.32 5.23 -9.22
C GLU A 61 -1.57 5.61 -10.51
N GLY A 62 -0.79 4.66 -11.03
CA GLY A 62 -0.07 4.83 -12.28
C GLY A 62 0.73 3.58 -12.66
N ASP A 63 1.16 3.53 -13.91
CA ASP A 63 1.92 2.41 -14.45
C ASP A 63 3.43 2.61 -14.30
N THR A 64 4.16 1.51 -14.12
CA THR A 64 5.62 1.54 -14.12
C THR A 64 6.14 1.56 -15.55
N VAL A 65 6.79 2.67 -15.94
CA VAL A 65 7.39 2.81 -17.28
C VAL A 65 8.81 2.25 -17.33
N LEU A 66 9.55 2.29 -16.22
CA LEU A 66 10.92 1.81 -16.11
C LEU A 66 11.16 1.17 -14.74
N ALA A 67 11.68 -0.05 -14.75
CA ALA A 67 12.13 -0.78 -13.58
C ALA A 67 13.52 -1.38 -13.86
N PHE A 68 14.39 -1.40 -12.86
CA PHE A 68 15.78 -1.89 -12.94
C PHE A 68 15.97 -3.11 -12.04
#